data_AF-A0A6A9V0F5-F1
#
_entry.id   AF-A0A6A9V0F5-F1
#
_cell.length_a   1.000
_cell.length_b   1.000
_cell.length_c   1.000
_cell.angle_alpha   90.00
_cell.angle_beta   90.00
_cell.angle_gamma   90.00
#
_symmetry.space_group_name_H-M   'P 1'
#
loop_
_entity.id
_entity.type
_entity.pdbx_description
1 polymer ?
#
loop_
_entity_poly.entity_id
_entity_poly.type
_entity_poly.pdbx_seq_one_letter_code
_entity_poly.pdbx_strand_id
1 'polypeptide(L)'
;MNPARPAPDSHSPPMLSKIPSTTSPATRATSSRARPTTPMTKNAVMCPLLWLVAAVYPPAVPGGGPQLSPRVPAFRGRREERCSTVGTARRSTRGRGRRAITCLLAGRRHHISMSLARTHGSAVSAVPVRRRKAVMRHISGVVTPGQLLAIIIEHPHLTRAQLLELTGISRTTLLSRVEALFSLDLLVEEPSGGTGRPGRPAGQLRVKDVERTVLVADLGSTQAQLAVTTAAGEVLVTEAYDHDITDGPDVVLAEALDRLERMLADSGRGADTLCGMGLAVPGPVSPTTRRVTRSTWLSSWNDVDLTALVQRRWPVPLLVDNDANVMAVGEVELSGSDAHASVLLKVGNGVGAGLVVDGELYHGGASLEGELEHIRVDGSDRVCDCGRTGCLSALVSGRALAALLREDGLDAPNPRAVAAHVRDGNALARRLVTEGGVALGRALATAVALLDPERVMVGGDLSDTDEVLTDAIREGLRWALHTPMHRDIEVWTSSQDGRSAIRGALRMVRAAVFSPDAVDAALGERDAAPGG
;
A
#
# COMPACT_ATOMS: atom_id res chain seq x y z
N MET A 1 33.72 -40.54 10.36
CA MET A 1 35.18 -40.85 10.28
C MET A 1 35.59 -40.71 8.82
N ASN A 2 36.60 -39.88 8.58
CA ASN A 2 37.04 -39.36 7.29
C ASN A 2 37.83 -40.41 6.47
N PRO A 3 37.76 -40.37 5.13
CA PRO A 3 39.00 -40.44 4.35
C PRO A 3 38.99 -39.39 3.22
N ALA A 4 39.96 -38.48 3.21
CA ALA A 4 41.21 -38.56 2.43
C ALA A 4 41.12 -37.86 1.05
N ARG A 5 41.80 -36.71 0.95
CA ARG A 5 42.17 -36.03 -0.31
C ARG A 5 43.52 -36.55 -0.83
N PRO A 6 43.77 -36.52 -2.14
CA PRO A 6 45.11 -36.38 -2.70
C PRO A 6 45.33 -35.03 -3.40
N ALA A 7 46.61 -34.79 -3.68
CA ALA A 7 47.34 -33.55 -4.01
C ALA A 7 47.09 -32.96 -5.43
N PRO A 8 47.60 -31.75 -5.74
CA PRO A 8 47.47 -31.09 -7.05
C PRO A 8 48.71 -31.27 -7.94
N ASP A 9 48.49 -31.46 -9.24
CA ASP A 9 49.54 -31.43 -10.26
C ASP A 9 49.58 -30.08 -11.00
N SER A 10 50.81 -29.59 -11.12
CA SER A 10 51.27 -28.43 -11.87
C SER A 10 51.47 -28.76 -13.36
N HIS A 11 51.03 -27.87 -14.27
CA HIS A 11 51.75 -27.60 -15.53
C HIS A 11 51.30 -26.26 -16.14
N SER A 12 52.26 -25.43 -16.53
CA SER A 12 52.09 -24.21 -17.36
C SER A 12 52.85 -24.38 -18.70
N PRO A 13 52.78 -23.43 -19.66
CA PRO A 13 52.27 -23.59 -21.03
C PRO A 13 53.41 -23.65 -22.09
N PRO A 14 53.14 -23.59 -23.43
CA PRO A 14 53.22 -22.28 -24.12
C PRO A 14 52.40 -22.07 -25.42
N MET A 15 52.06 -20.79 -25.65
CA MET A 15 52.15 -19.93 -26.86
C MET A 15 51.63 -20.28 -28.29
N LEU A 16 50.79 -19.33 -28.78
CA LEU A 16 50.87 -18.51 -30.02
C LEU A 16 50.12 -18.84 -31.35
N SER A 17 49.28 -17.86 -31.70
CA SER A 17 48.89 -17.34 -33.04
C SER A 17 47.72 -18.07 -33.74
N LYS A 18 46.64 -17.42 -34.21
CA LYS A 18 46.52 -16.25 -35.12
C LYS A 18 45.11 -15.63 -35.11
N ILE A 19 45.06 -14.32 -35.38
CA ILE A 19 43.88 -13.47 -35.64
C ILE A 19 43.47 -13.61 -37.13
N PRO A 20 42.22 -13.29 -37.53
CA PRO A 20 42.06 -12.03 -38.27
C PRO A 20 40.84 -11.19 -37.86
N SER A 21 41.08 -9.90 -37.97
CA SER A 21 40.23 -8.72 -37.82
C SER A 21 39.20 -8.54 -38.93
N THR A 22 38.05 -7.92 -38.63
CA THR A 22 37.41 -6.96 -39.55
C THR A 22 36.68 -5.84 -38.80
N THR A 23 36.89 -4.66 -39.36
CA THR A 23 36.63 -3.27 -38.98
C THR A 23 35.18 -2.79 -39.08
N SER A 24 34.85 -1.80 -38.23
CA SER A 24 33.75 -0.83 -38.39
C SER A 24 34.03 0.16 -39.54
N PRO A 25 32.99 0.82 -40.10
CA PRO A 25 33.13 2.27 -40.28
C PRO A 25 31.88 3.09 -39.95
N ALA A 26 32.13 4.35 -39.58
CA ALA A 26 31.16 5.40 -39.31
C ALA A 26 30.77 6.21 -40.57
N THR A 27 29.57 6.79 -40.50
CA THR A 27 29.06 8.07 -41.07
C THR A 27 29.19 8.39 -42.57
N ARG A 28 28.02 8.60 -43.21
CA ARG A 28 27.81 9.70 -44.18
C ARG A 28 26.35 10.16 -44.21
N ALA A 29 26.16 11.47 -44.10
CA ALA A 29 24.92 12.19 -44.32
C ALA A 29 24.65 12.37 -45.82
N THR A 30 23.38 12.26 -46.23
CA THR A 30 22.87 12.88 -47.47
C THR A 30 21.45 13.38 -47.27
N SER A 31 21.26 14.65 -47.62
CA SER A 31 20.00 15.38 -47.73
C SER A 31 19.08 14.80 -48.81
N SER A 32 17.77 14.75 -48.56
CA SER A 32 16.79 14.93 -49.62
C SER A 32 15.49 15.54 -49.09
N ARG A 33 15.20 16.74 -49.60
CA ARG A 33 13.88 17.39 -49.55
C ARG A 33 12.83 16.48 -50.21
N ALA A 34 11.71 16.27 -49.54
CA ALA A 34 10.45 15.94 -50.20
C ALA A 34 9.29 16.56 -49.41
N ARG A 35 8.62 17.55 -50.02
CA ARG A 35 7.28 18.00 -49.61
C ARG A 35 6.27 16.93 -50.03
N PRO A 36 5.20 16.73 -49.25
CA PRO A 36 3.89 16.61 -49.87
C PRO A 36 2.90 17.64 -49.33
N THR A 37 2.09 18.10 -50.26
CA THR A 37 0.98 19.04 -50.21
C THR A 37 -0.20 18.52 -49.39
N THR A 38 -0.68 19.30 -48.43
CA THR A 38 -2.00 19.15 -47.79
C THR A 38 -3.09 19.82 -48.63
N PRO A 39 -4.26 19.20 -48.84
CA PRO A 39 -5.48 19.93 -49.18
C PRO A 39 -6.13 20.49 -47.90
N MET A 40 -6.49 21.77 -47.95
CA MET A 40 -7.28 22.46 -46.94
C MET A 40 -8.72 21.93 -46.95
N THR A 41 -9.22 21.53 -45.78
CA THR A 41 -10.65 21.64 -45.46
C THR A 41 -10.81 22.23 -44.07
N LYS A 42 -11.54 23.35 -44.05
CA LYS A 42 -11.88 24.20 -42.91
C LYS A 42 -12.73 23.41 -41.91
N ASN A 43 -12.30 23.39 -40.65
CA ASN A 43 -13.17 23.54 -39.47
C ASN A 43 -12.26 23.75 -38.25
N ALA A 44 -12.12 25.01 -37.87
CA ALA A 44 -11.32 25.44 -36.74
C ALA A 44 -12.13 25.30 -35.45
N VAL A 45 -11.66 24.45 -34.53
CA VAL A 45 -11.90 24.58 -33.10
C VAL A 45 -10.52 24.77 -32.48
N MET A 46 -10.25 25.99 -32.00
CA MET A 46 -8.97 26.40 -31.40
C MET A 46 -8.66 25.57 -30.15
N CYS A 47 -7.49 24.94 -30.13
CA CYS A 47 -6.94 24.25 -28.95
C CYS A 47 -5.83 25.14 -28.33
N PRO A 48 -5.91 25.51 -27.02
CA PRO A 48 -5.01 26.49 -26.42
C PRO A 48 -3.75 25.85 -25.84
N LEU A 49 -2.91 25.25 -26.70
CA LEU A 49 -1.65 24.60 -26.27
C LEU A 49 -0.39 25.11 -27.01
N LEU A 50 -0.52 26.15 -27.84
CA LEU A 50 0.58 26.68 -28.65
C LEU A 50 1.13 28.04 -28.18
N TRP A 51 0.80 28.47 -26.96
CA TRP A 51 1.34 29.71 -26.37
C TRP A 51 2.33 29.51 -25.21
N LEU A 52 2.78 28.28 -24.95
CA LEU A 52 3.57 27.93 -23.76
C LEU A 52 4.98 27.39 -24.05
N VAL A 53 5.59 27.75 -25.19
CA VAL A 53 6.97 27.34 -25.53
C VAL A 53 7.89 28.52 -25.92
N ALA A 54 7.52 29.77 -25.59
CA ALA A 54 8.37 30.94 -25.89
C ALA A 54 8.52 31.95 -24.75
N ALA A 55 8.50 31.49 -23.48
CA ALA A 55 8.64 32.36 -22.31
C ALA A 55 9.57 31.81 -21.21
N VAL A 56 10.48 30.89 -21.54
CA VAL A 56 11.54 30.45 -20.64
C VAL A 56 12.84 30.45 -21.46
N TYR A 57 13.84 31.19 -21.01
CA TYR A 57 15.14 31.52 -21.64
C TYR A 57 15.23 32.84 -22.45
N PRO A 58 15.64 33.95 -21.81
CA PRO A 58 16.56 34.89 -22.43
C PRO A 58 18.02 34.53 -22.05
N PRO A 59 19.00 34.74 -22.96
CA PRO A 59 20.41 34.45 -22.70
C PRO A 59 21.05 35.52 -21.80
N ALA A 60 22.04 35.10 -21.01
CA ALA A 60 22.84 35.95 -20.13
C ALA A 60 23.83 36.84 -20.91
N VAL A 61 23.91 38.13 -20.55
CA VAL A 61 25.06 39.04 -20.82
C VAL A 61 25.20 40.02 -19.63
N PRO A 62 26.42 40.41 -19.20
CA PRO A 62 26.67 40.94 -17.85
C PRO A 62 26.76 42.48 -17.76
N GLY A 63 26.49 43.01 -16.55
CA GLY A 63 27.09 44.25 -16.05
C GLY A 63 26.13 45.42 -15.72
N GLY A 64 26.29 45.97 -14.50
CA GLY A 64 25.95 47.36 -14.15
C GLY A 64 24.66 47.58 -13.35
N GLY A 65 24.79 48.00 -12.07
CA GLY A 65 23.69 48.57 -11.28
C GLY A 65 23.23 49.96 -11.80
N PRO A 66 22.25 50.66 -11.16
CA PRO A 66 22.12 50.80 -9.71
C PRO A 66 20.68 50.72 -9.13
N GLN A 67 20.66 50.78 -7.79
CA GLN A 67 19.58 50.82 -6.80
C GLN A 67 18.21 51.41 -7.21
N LEU A 68 17.14 50.70 -6.89
CA LEU A 68 15.81 51.25 -6.57
C LEU A 68 15.15 50.40 -5.46
N SER A 69 14.91 51.03 -4.31
CA SER A 69 14.18 50.51 -3.15
C SER A 69 12.67 50.43 -3.41
N PRO A 70 11.96 49.34 -3.03
CA PRO A 70 10.49 49.38 -3.00
C PRO A 70 10.00 49.80 -1.61
N ARG A 71 9.18 50.85 -1.62
CA ARG A 71 8.37 51.34 -0.49
C ARG A 71 7.38 50.27 -0.04
N VAL A 72 7.34 50.04 1.27
CA VAL A 72 6.31 49.28 1.99
C VAL A 72 5.05 50.14 2.13
N PRO A 73 3.83 49.63 1.87
CA PRO A 73 2.62 50.22 2.43
C PRO A 73 2.34 49.61 3.80
N ALA A 74 2.33 50.46 4.82
CA ALA A 74 1.93 50.14 6.17
C ALA A 74 0.43 49.81 6.24
N PHE A 75 0.06 48.70 6.88
CA PHE A 75 -1.30 48.46 7.36
C PHE A 75 -1.31 48.50 8.89
N ARG A 76 -1.92 49.55 9.45
CA ARG A 76 -2.16 49.73 10.88
C ARG A 76 -3.44 49.01 11.30
N GLY A 77 -3.28 48.03 12.19
CA GLY A 77 -4.02 47.90 13.45
C GLY A 77 -5.48 47.44 13.44
N ARG A 78 -5.75 46.32 14.11
CA ARG A 78 -6.75 46.24 15.18
C ARG A 78 -6.44 45.10 16.16
N ARG A 79 -6.81 45.35 17.41
CA ARG A 79 -6.26 44.82 18.67
C ARG A 79 -6.57 43.35 18.96
N GLU A 80 -5.63 42.73 19.68
CA GLU A 80 -5.81 41.55 20.52
C GLU A 80 -6.90 41.76 21.59
N GLU A 81 -7.80 40.79 21.73
CA GLU A 81 -8.51 40.56 22.99
C GLU A 81 -8.24 39.13 23.46
N ARG A 82 -7.45 39.02 24.54
CA ARG A 82 -7.33 37.82 25.37
C ARG A 82 -8.59 37.72 26.23
N CYS A 83 -9.25 36.57 26.22
CA CYS A 83 -10.30 36.27 27.19
C CYS A 83 -9.88 35.07 28.05
N SER A 84 -9.38 35.40 29.23
CA SER A 84 -9.19 34.50 30.37
C SER A 84 -10.45 34.54 31.23
N THR A 85 -11.20 33.44 31.37
CA THR A 85 -11.99 33.21 32.59
C THR A 85 -12.39 31.75 32.76
N VAL A 86 -11.97 31.19 33.90
CA VAL A 86 -12.42 29.93 34.49
C VAL A 86 -13.85 30.09 34.98
N GLY A 87 -14.76 29.18 34.59
CA GLY A 87 -16.16 29.16 35.03
C GLY A 87 -16.55 27.82 35.64
N THR A 88 -16.79 27.81 36.95
CA THR A 88 -17.20 26.66 37.77
C THR A 88 -18.59 26.13 37.39
N ALA A 89 -18.73 24.81 37.17
CA ALA A 89 -20.02 24.15 36.97
C ALA A 89 -20.65 23.73 38.31
N ARG A 90 -21.85 24.24 38.64
CA ARG A 90 -22.67 23.76 39.77
C ARG A 90 -23.53 22.56 39.34
N ARG A 91 -23.45 21.46 40.08
CA ARG A 91 -24.36 20.30 39.98
C ARG A 91 -25.63 20.55 40.79
N SER A 92 -26.79 20.30 40.19
CA SER A 92 -28.08 20.17 40.88
C SER A 92 -28.65 18.78 40.61
N THR A 93 -28.96 18.05 41.66
CA THR A 93 -29.56 16.71 41.62
C THR A 93 -31.03 16.77 42.03
N ARG A 94 -31.95 16.46 41.11
CA ARG A 94 -33.27 15.86 41.39
C ARG A 94 -33.99 15.48 40.08
N GLY A 95 -34.40 14.21 39.97
CA GLY A 95 -35.58 13.77 39.19
C GLY A 95 -35.42 13.44 37.70
N ARG A 96 -35.41 12.14 37.38
CA ARG A 96 -35.76 11.45 36.11
C ARG A 96 -35.55 12.20 34.76
N GLY A 97 -34.46 11.82 34.09
CA GLY A 97 -34.50 11.45 32.67
C GLY A 97 -34.61 12.56 31.62
N ARG A 98 -33.67 13.53 31.61
CA ARG A 98 -33.15 14.26 30.44
C ARG A 98 -32.04 15.21 30.92
N ARG A 99 -30.82 15.10 30.38
CA ARG A 99 -29.71 16.02 30.69
C ARG A 99 -29.63 17.08 29.59
N ALA A 100 -29.81 18.35 29.94
CA ALA A 100 -29.57 19.48 29.04
C ALA A 100 -28.39 20.30 29.59
N ILE A 101 -27.38 20.53 28.76
CA ILE A 101 -26.31 21.51 29.04
C ILE A 101 -26.64 22.74 28.19
N THR A 102 -26.87 23.86 28.84
CA THR A 102 -27.09 25.15 28.15
C THR A 102 -25.74 25.85 28.03
N CYS A 103 -25.22 26.00 26.81
CA CYS A 103 -24.01 26.79 26.54
C CYS A 103 -24.42 28.13 25.91
N LEU A 104 -23.88 29.24 26.42
CA LEU A 104 -24.10 30.59 25.90
C LEU A 104 -22.88 30.97 25.06
N LEU A 105 -23.04 30.99 23.74
CA LEU A 105 -22.06 31.53 22.79
C LEU A 105 -22.71 32.71 22.05
N ALA A 106 -22.05 33.87 22.08
CA ALA A 106 -22.42 35.07 21.32
C ALA A 106 -23.92 35.46 21.37
N GLY A 107 -24.53 35.43 22.56
CA GLY A 107 -25.86 35.98 22.79
C GLY A 107 -27.05 35.21 22.18
N ARG A 108 -26.87 33.97 21.71
CA ARG A 108 -27.98 33.11 21.24
C ARG A 108 -28.01 31.78 22.00
N ARG A 109 -29.22 31.31 22.34
CA ARG A 109 -29.46 30.02 23.01
C ARG A 109 -29.58 28.90 21.98
N HIS A 110 -28.79 27.85 22.11
CA HIS A 110 -28.93 26.61 21.34
C HIS A 110 -29.23 25.43 22.26
N HIS A 111 -30.20 24.58 21.89
CA HIS A 111 -30.53 23.35 22.61
C HIS A 111 -29.96 22.14 21.85
N ILE A 112 -29.08 21.38 22.50
CA ILE A 112 -28.54 20.12 21.97
C ILE A 112 -29.12 18.97 22.81
N SER A 113 -29.75 17.99 22.17
CA SER A 113 -30.28 16.78 22.81
C SER A 113 -29.35 15.61 22.51
N MET A 114 -28.71 15.03 23.53
CA MET A 114 -27.95 13.78 23.40
C MET A 114 -28.75 12.61 23.99
N SER A 115 -28.93 11.56 23.20
CA SER A 115 -29.46 10.26 23.66
C SER A 115 -28.28 9.35 24.03
N LEU A 116 -28.25 8.88 25.29
CA LEU A 116 -27.30 7.86 25.76
C LEU A 116 -27.91 6.47 25.50
N ALA A 117 -27.46 5.80 24.45
CA ALA A 117 -27.71 4.37 24.26
C ALA A 117 -26.66 3.55 25.01
N ARG A 118 -27.11 2.63 25.88
CA ARG A 118 -26.26 1.62 26.53
C ARG A 118 -25.76 0.65 25.48
N THR A 119 -24.45 0.49 25.37
CA THR A 119 -23.81 -0.54 24.55
C THR A 119 -23.70 -1.84 25.36
N HIS A 120 -24.28 -2.92 24.85
CA HIS A 120 -23.83 -4.29 25.09
C HIS A 120 -23.28 -4.81 23.76
N GLY A 121 -22.08 -5.37 23.82
CA GLY A 121 -21.19 -5.55 22.69
C GLY A 121 -21.62 -6.64 21.70
N SER A 122 -21.61 -6.27 20.43
CA SER A 122 -21.05 -7.06 19.32
C SER A 122 -20.65 -6.03 18.27
N ALA A 123 -19.34 -5.79 18.15
CA ALA A 123 -18.78 -4.81 17.23
C ALA A 123 -18.83 -5.40 15.81
N VAL A 124 -19.96 -5.21 15.13
CA VAL A 124 -20.01 -5.33 13.67
C VAL A 124 -19.33 -4.08 13.12
N SER A 125 -18.17 -4.27 12.48
CA SER A 125 -17.44 -3.20 11.80
C SER A 125 -18.33 -2.57 10.74
N ALA A 126 -18.71 -1.31 10.95
CA ALA A 126 -19.53 -0.57 10.01
C ALA A 126 -18.65 -0.03 8.88
N VAL A 127 -18.77 -0.63 7.70
CA VAL A 127 -18.09 -0.17 6.47
C VAL A 127 -18.51 1.28 6.13
N PRO A 128 -17.57 2.20 5.79
CA PRO A 128 -17.87 3.61 5.54
C PRO A 128 -18.82 3.88 4.37
N VAL A 129 -19.53 5.02 4.45
CA VAL A 129 -20.65 5.41 3.58
C VAL A 129 -20.26 5.65 2.11
N ARG A 130 -19.00 6.00 1.80
CA ARG A 130 -18.54 6.17 0.41
C ARG A 130 -18.47 4.85 -0.37
N ARG A 131 -18.06 3.73 0.25
CA ARG A 131 -18.05 2.40 -0.38
C ARG A 131 -19.44 1.97 -0.86
N ARG A 132 -20.50 2.34 -0.13
CA ARG A 132 -21.89 2.02 -0.51
C ARG A 132 -22.33 2.63 -1.84
N LYS A 133 -21.76 3.77 -2.26
CA LYS A 133 -22.15 4.45 -3.51
C LYS A 133 -21.44 3.92 -4.75
N ALA A 134 -20.27 3.30 -4.61
CA ALA A 134 -19.51 2.78 -5.74
C ALA A 134 -20.16 1.50 -6.30
N VAL A 135 -20.66 0.61 -5.44
CA VAL A 135 -21.26 -0.67 -5.87
C VAL A 135 -22.70 -0.49 -6.35
N MET A 136 -23.44 0.49 -5.78
CA MET A 136 -24.79 0.82 -6.28
C MET A 136 -24.77 1.60 -7.61
N ARG A 137 -23.65 2.22 -8.01
CA ARG A 137 -23.50 2.85 -9.33
C ARG A 137 -23.02 1.80 -10.34
N HIS A 138 -24.00 1.07 -10.88
CA HIS A 138 -23.94 0.11 -12.00
C HIS A 138 -24.30 -1.35 -11.69
N ILE A 139 -25.47 -1.59 -11.08
CA ILE A 139 -26.26 -2.77 -11.51
C ILE A 139 -26.95 -2.40 -12.84
N SER A 140 -26.14 -2.17 -13.87
CA SER A 140 -26.59 -1.86 -15.23
C SER A 140 -26.14 -3.03 -16.11
N GLY A 141 -26.70 -4.22 -15.87
CA GLY A 141 -26.28 -5.45 -16.54
C GLY A 141 -26.97 -6.70 -15.97
N VAL A 142 -26.73 -7.84 -16.62
CA VAL A 142 -27.16 -9.17 -16.14
C VAL A 142 -26.37 -9.50 -14.87
N VAL A 143 -27.06 -9.74 -13.75
CA VAL A 143 -26.40 -10.18 -12.50
C VAL A 143 -25.85 -11.60 -12.69
N THR A 144 -24.52 -11.70 -12.76
CA THR A 144 -23.79 -12.97 -12.86
C THR A 144 -23.69 -13.65 -11.48
N PRO A 145 -23.33 -14.95 -11.42
CA PRO A 145 -23.03 -15.61 -10.14
C PRO A 145 -21.97 -14.87 -9.33
N GLY A 146 -20.88 -14.42 -9.97
CA GLY A 146 -19.82 -13.65 -9.34
C GLY A 146 -20.31 -12.31 -8.77
N GLN A 147 -21.14 -11.57 -9.51
CA GLN A 147 -21.75 -10.33 -9.01
C GLN A 147 -22.71 -10.60 -7.84
N LEU A 148 -23.44 -11.70 -7.88
CA LEU A 148 -24.30 -12.11 -6.76
C LEU A 148 -23.47 -12.44 -5.51
N LEU A 149 -22.32 -13.11 -5.67
CA LEU A 149 -21.40 -13.37 -4.56
C LEU A 149 -20.89 -12.07 -3.94
N ALA A 150 -20.47 -11.10 -4.76
CA ALA A 150 -20.02 -9.79 -4.27
C ALA A 150 -21.11 -9.08 -3.43
N ILE A 151 -22.37 -9.14 -3.86
CA ILE A 151 -23.50 -8.62 -3.10
C ILE A 151 -23.66 -9.34 -1.74
N ILE A 152 -23.47 -10.66 -1.69
CA ILE A 152 -23.53 -11.45 -0.45
C ILE A 152 -22.35 -11.11 0.48
N ILE A 153 -21.16 -10.84 -0.05
CA ILE A 153 -19.99 -10.39 0.72
C ILE A 153 -20.26 -9.02 1.37
N GLU A 154 -20.83 -8.09 0.62
CA GLU A 154 -21.15 -6.74 1.12
C GLU A 154 -22.33 -6.72 2.10
N HIS A 155 -23.26 -7.64 1.92
CA HIS A 155 -24.46 -7.79 2.73
C HIS A 155 -24.56 -9.23 3.27
N PRO A 156 -23.81 -9.54 4.34
CA PRO A 156 -23.82 -10.87 4.91
C PRO A 156 -25.20 -11.21 5.52
N HIS A 157 -25.51 -12.50 5.58
CA HIS A 157 -26.74 -13.05 6.18
C HIS A 157 -28.06 -12.67 5.48
N LEU A 158 -28.02 -12.33 4.19
CA LEU A 158 -29.23 -12.13 3.40
C LEU A 158 -29.95 -13.46 3.13
N THR A 159 -31.27 -13.43 3.23
CA THR A 159 -32.12 -14.52 2.73
C THR A 159 -32.29 -14.42 1.21
N ARG A 160 -32.67 -15.52 0.55
CA ARG A 160 -33.02 -15.51 -0.88
C ARG A 160 -34.12 -14.49 -1.21
N ALA A 161 -35.08 -14.28 -0.30
CA ALA A 161 -36.14 -13.28 -0.50
C ALA A 161 -35.59 -11.85 -0.52
N GLN A 162 -34.68 -11.52 0.40
CA GLN A 162 -34.03 -10.21 0.44
C GLN A 162 -33.09 -10.00 -0.76
N LEU A 163 -32.40 -11.05 -1.22
CA LEU A 163 -31.61 -10.97 -2.45
C LEU A 163 -32.48 -10.69 -3.68
N LEU A 164 -33.68 -11.28 -3.79
CA LEU A 164 -34.62 -10.94 -4.88
C LEU A 164 -35.01 -9.47 -4.85
N GLU A 165 -35.36 -8.96 -3.66
CA GLU A 165 -35.75 -7.56 -3.48
C GLU A 165 -34.60 -6.60 -3.80
N LEU A 166 -33.39 -6.93 -3.36
CA LEU A 166 -32.20 -6.10 -3.54
C LEU A 166 -31.71 -6.08 -5.00
N THR A 167 -31.73 -7.23 -5.67
CA THR A 167 -31.16 -7.39 -7.02
C THR A 167 -32.17 -7.15 -8.15
N GLY A 168 -33.46 -7.29 -7.89
CA GLY A 168 -34.52 -7.16 -8.90
C GLY A 168 -34.55 -8.27 -9.97
N ILE A 169 -33.74 -9.33 -9.83
CA ILE A 169 -33.72 -10.45 -10.79
C ILE A 169 -34.88 -11.40 -10.56
N SER A 170 -35.21 -12.21 -11.59
CA SER A 170 -36.27 -13.21 -11.47
C SER A 170 -35.92 -14.30 -10.45
N ARG A 171 -36.95 -14.90 -9.84
CA ARG A 171 -36.78 -16.01 -8.89
C ARG A 171 -35.99 -17.18 -9.47
N THR A 172 -36.27 -17.54 -10.73
CA THR A 172 -35.58 -18.63 -11.43
C THR A 172 -34.11 -18.32 -11.65
N THR A 173 -33.78 -17.08 -12.05
CA THR A 173 -32.40 -16.63 -12.20
C THR A 173 -31.68 -16.68 -10.86
N LEU A 174 -32.22 -16.09 -9.80
CA LEU A 174 -31.56 -16.10 -8.49
C LEU A 174 -31.26 -17.53 -8.02
N LEU A 175 -32.23 -18.45 -8.11
CA LEU A 175 -32.02 -19.83 -7.68
C LEU A 175 -30.91 -20.51 -8.48
N SER A 176 -30.88 -20.33 -9.80
CA SER A 176 -29.79 -20.85 -10.65
C SER A 176 -28.42 -20.27 -10.27
N ARG A 177 -28.34 -18.98 -9.97
CA ARG A 177 -27.08 -18.32 -9.57
C ARG A 177 -26.61 -18.77 -8.19
N VAL A 178 -27.51 -18.88 -7.23
CA VAL A 178 -27.21 -19.40 -5.88
C VAL A 178 -26.76 -20.86 -5.96
N GLU A 179 -27.41 -21.70 -6.77
CA GLU A 179 -27.00 -23.09 -6.99
C GLU A 179 -25.59 -23.18 -7.60
N ALA A 180 -25.29 -22.32 -8.58
CA ALA A 180 -23.95 -22.23 -9.15
C ALA A 180 -22.89 -21.91 -8.07
N LEU A 181 -23.17 -20.99 -7.15
CA LEU A 181 -22.25 -20.67 -6.05
C LEU A 181 -22.12 -21.80 -5.00
N PHE A 182 -23.20 -22.55 -4.72
CA PHE A 182 -23.11 -23.75 -3.89
C PHE A 182 -22.27 -24.85 -4.54
N SER A 183 -22.40 -25.03 -5.85
CA SER A 183 -21.63 -26.03 -6.59
C SER A 183 -20.13 -25.70 -6.71
N LEU A 184 -19.72 -24.45 -6.44
CA LEU A 184 -18.31 -24.07 -6.25
C LEU A 184 -17.86 -24.12 -4.79
N ASP A 185 -18.72 -24.57 -3.88
CA ASP A 185 -18.44 -24.62 -2.45
C ASP A 185 -18.05 -23.23 -1.87
N LEU A 186 -18.70 -22.17 -2.38
CA LEU A 186 -18.47 -20.78 -1.97
C LEU A 186 -19.52 -20.27 -0.97
N LEU A 187 -20.68 -20.94 -0.86
CA LEU A 187 -21.77 -20.54 0.03
C LEU A 187 -22.09 -21.61 1.08
N VAL A 188 -22.60 -21.14 2.21
CA VAL A 188 -23.27 -21.95 3.23
C VAL A 188 -24.62 -21.30 3.56
N GLU A 189 -25.59 -22.14 3.93
CA GLU A 189 -26.90 -21.69 4.41
C GLU A 189 -27.02 -21.95 5.91
N GLU A 190 -27.23 -20.89 6.68
CA GLU A 190 -27.40 -20.94 8.13
C GLU A 190 -28.88 -20.73 8.50
N PRO A 191 -29.38 -21.38 9.58
CA PRO A 191 -30.72 -21.12 10.06
C PRO A 191 -30.87 -19.65 10.49
N SER A 192 -31.90 -18.95 10.00
CA SER A 192 -32.24 -17.61 10.52
C SER A 192 -32.54 -17.69 12.02
N GLY A 193 -31.71 -17.10 12.88
CA GLY A 193 -31.89 -17.04 14.34
C GLY A 193 -33.06 -16.19 14.84
N GLY A 194 -34.08 -15.93 14.00
CA GLY A 194 -35.20 -15.06 14.31
C GLY A 194 -36.31 -15.76 15.09
N THR A 195 -36.58 -15.29 16.32
CA THR A 195 -37.81 -15.57 17.05
C THR A 195 -38.97 -14.79 16.42
N GLY A 196 -39.72 -15.36 15.45
CA GLY A 196 -41.01 -14.75 15.06
C GLY A 196 -41.51 -14.98 13.64
N ARG A 197 -42.16 -16.14 13.43
CA ARG A 197 -43.45 -16.37 12.72
C ARG A 197 -43.57 -17.88 12.48
N PRO A 198 -44.77 -18.49 12.58
CA PRO A 198 -44.94 -19.90 12.21
C PRO A 198 -44.69 -20.06 10.70
N GLY A 199 -43.60 -20.74 10.36
CA GLY A 199 -43.16 -21.01 8.99
C GLY A 199 -41.69 -21.45 9.01
N ARG A 200 -41.28 -22.31 8.08
CA ARG A 200 -39.87 -22.76 7.98
C ARG A 200 -38.99 -21.51 7.88
N PRO A 201 -38.10 -21.24 8.85
CA PRO A 201 -37.21 -20.08 8.78
C PRO A 201 -36.45 -20.12 7.46
N ALA A 202 -36.50 -19.04 6.67
CA ALA A 202 -35.70 -18.96 5.45
C ALA A 202 -34.23 -18.96 5.87
N GLY A 203 -33.39 -19.83 5.31
CA GLY A 203 -31.98 -19.82 5.63
C GLY A 203 -31.30 -18.53 5.12
N GLN A 204 -30.33 -18.07 5.89
CA GLN A 204 -29.46 -16.94 5.53
C GLN A 204 -28.26 -17.48 4.76
N LEU A 205 -27.91 -16.81 3.67
CA LEU A 205 -26.75 -17.15 2.88
C LEU A 205 -25.53 -16.40 3.42
N ARG A 206 -24.41 -17.13 3.56
CA ARG A 206 -23.10 -16.59 3.93
C ARG A 206 -22.05 -17.19 3.00
N VAL A 207 -21.01 -16.42 2.70
CA VAL A 207 -19.82 -16.91 2.00
C VAL A 207 -19.01 -17.81 2.93
N LYS A 208 -18.43 -18.89 2.40
CA LYS A 208 -17.53 -19.78 3.15
C LYS A 208 -16.14 -19.17 3.40
N ASP A 209 -16.06 -17.91 3.82
CA ASP A 209 -14.80 -17.20 4.04
C ASP A 209 -14.15 -17.52 5.39
N VAL A 210 -14.92 -17.92 6.40
CA VAL A 210 -14.41 -18.39 7.71
C VAL A 210 -13.81 -19.80 7.60
N GLU A 211 -14.34 -20.62 6.69
CA GLU A 211 -13.90 -21.99 6.45
C GLU A 211 -12.66 -22.07 5.54
N ARG A 212 -12.45 -21.05 4.70
CA ARG A 212 -11.29 -20.96 3.79
C ARG A 212 -10.11 -20.30 4.49
N THR A 213 -8.91 -20.75 4.14
CA THR A 213 -7.65 -20.31 4.72
C THR A 213 -6.80 -19.57 3.69
N VAL A 214 -6.19 -18.48 4.12
CA VAL A 214 -5.21 -17.70 3.34
C VAL A 214 -3.90 -17.68 4.12
N LEU A 215 -2.82 -18.06 3.43
CA LEU A 215 -1.46 -17.91 3.94
C LEU A 215 -0.93 -16.52 3.58
N VAL A 216 -0.22 -15.90 4.50
CA VAL A 216 0.45 -14.62 4.26
C VAL A 216 1.93 -14.72 4.62
N ALA A 217 2.77 -14.24 3.73
CA ALA A 217 4.18 -13.96 3.98
C ALA A 217 4.51 -12.52 3.60
N ASP A 218 4.99 -11.73 4.55
CA ASP A 218 5.64 -10.45 4.30
C ASP A 218 7.13 -10.63 4.53
N LEU A 219 7.89 -10.65 3.44
CA LEU A 219 9.33 -10.82 3.45
C LEU A 219 9.98 -9.44 3.39
N GLY A 220 10.24 -8.84 4.55
CA GLY A 220 11.08 -7.65 4.65
C GLY A 220 12.54 -7.96 4.37
N SER A 221 13.42 -6.96 4.40
CA SER A 221 14.84 -7.21 4.06
C SER A 221 15.61 -7.99 5.13
N THR A 222 15.24 -7.85 6.41
CA THR A 222 15.94 -8.50 7.53
C THR A 222 15.02 -9.33 8.44
N GLN A 223 13.71 -9.26 8.19
CA GLN A 223 12.68 -9.90 8.99
C GLN A 223 11.53 -10.31 8.10
N ALA A 224 10.92 -11.44 8.42
CA ALA A 224 9.69 -11.89 7.80
C ALA A 224 8.57 -11.96 8.83
N GLN A 225 7.36 -11.60 8.40
CA GLN A 225 6.12 -11.79 9.14
C GLN A 225 5.24 -12.79 8.39
N LEU A 226 4.91 -13.89 9.05
CA LEU A 226 4.04 -14.94 8.53
C LEU A 226 2.69 -14.92 9.26
N ALA A 227 1.64 -15.29 8.56
CA ALA A 227 0.34 -15.53 9.17
C ALA A 227 -0.46 -16.62 8.45
N VAL A 228 -1.25 -17.35 9.24
CA VAL A 228 -2.35 -18.19 8.76
C VAL A 228 -3.65 -17.49 9.16
N THR A 229 -4.50 -17.22 8.17
CA THR A 229 -5.73 -16.45 8.37
C THR A 229 -6.92 -17.16 7.76
N THR A 230 -8.13 -16.90 8.25
CA THR A 230 -9.33 -17.19 7.48
C THR A 230 -9.50 -16.17 6.35
N ALA A 231 -10.20 -16.51 5.27
CA ALA A 231 -10.52 -15.55 4.23
C ALA A 231 -11.47 -14.43 4.71
N ALA A 232 -12.16 -14.61 5.84
CA ALA A 232 -12.90 -13.55 6.53
C ALA A 232 -11.98 -12.56 7.25
N GLY A 233 -10.70 -12.91 7.45
CA GLY A 233 -9.68 -12.09 8.07
C GLY A 233 -9.53 -12.28 9.57
N GLU A 234 -9.94 -13.44 10.11
CA GLU A 234 -9.49 -13.86 11.42
C GLU A 234 -8.05 -14.36 11.32
N VAL A 235 -7.17 -13.86 12.19
CA VAL A 235 -5.77 -14.31 12.25
C VAL A 235 -5.71 -15.48 13.22
N LEU A 236 -5.32 -16.66 12.72
CA LEU A 236 -5.28 -17.90 13.50
C LEU A 236 -3.91 -18.09 14.17
N VAL A 237 -2.84 -17.89 13.41
CA VAL A 237 -1.45 -18.04 13.87
C VAL A 237 -0.60 -16.99 13.20
N THR A 238 0.36 -16.41 13.93
CA THR A 238 1.38 -15.49 13.40
C THR A 238 2.75 -15.91 13.89
N GLU A 239 3.76 -15.75 13.03
CA GLU A 239 5.15 -16.00 13.38
C GLU A 239 6.01 -14.90 12.76
N ALA A 240 7.01 -14.40 13.49
CA ALA A 240 8.01 -13.48 12.98
C ALA A 240 9.39 -14.11 13.17
N TYR A 241 10.27 -13.94 12.19
CA TYR A 241 11.64 -14.44 12.26
C TYR A 241 12.59 -13.55 11.46
N ASP A 242 13.86 -13.55 11.86
CA ASP A 242 14.92 -12.82 11.17
C ASP A 242 15.44 -13.67 10.01
N HIS A 243 15.74 -13.01 8.89
CA HIS A 243 16.37 -13.61 7.70
C HIS A 243 17.19 -12.55 6.96
N ASP A 244 17.95 -12.94 5.94
CA ASP A 244 18.53 -11.99 4.98
C ASP A 244 17.91 -12.22 3.61
N ILE A 245 17.18 -11.23 3.10
CA ILE A 245 16.54 -11.32 1.78
C ILE A 245 17.57 -11.56 0.66
N THR A 246 18.84 -11.21 0.89
CA THR A 246 19.93 -11.38 -0.08
C THR A 246 20.42 -12.83 -0.19
N ASP A 247 20.03 -13.73 0.72
CA ASP A 247 20.26 -15.18 0.60
C ASP A 247 19.51 -15.78 -0.61
N GLY A 248 18.59 -15.01 -1.20
CA GLY A 248 17.93 -15.32 -2.46
C GLY A 248 16.59 -16.03 -2.29
N PRO A 249 15.78 -16.05 -3.37
CA PRO A 249 14.39 -16.48 -3.29
C PRO A 249 14.23 -17.96 -2.94
N ASP A 250 15.14 -18.84 -3.40
CA ASP A 250 15.03 -20.27 -3.10
C ASP A 250 15.20 -20.56 -1.61
N VAL A 251 16.15 -19.91 -0.93
CA VAL A 251 16.43 -20.10 0.50
C VAL A 251 15.33 -19.47 1.34
N VAL A 252 15.07 -18.18 1.12
CA VAL A 252 14.14 -17.40 1.93
C VAL A 252 12.71 -17.91 1.78
N LEU A 253 12.28 -18.21 0.55
CA LEU A 253 10.93 -18.71 0.32
C LEU A 253 10.77 -20.13 0.83
N ALA A 254 11.77 -21.01 0.67
CA ALA A 254 11.67 -22.37 1.22
C ALA A 254 11.48 -22.34 2.75
N GLU A 255 12.26 -21.52 3.47
CA GLU A 255 12.10 -21.36 4.91
C GLU A 255 10.71 -20.82 5.29
N ALA A 256 10.21 -19.80 4.57
CA ALA A 256 8.88 -19.25 4.79
C ALA A 256 7.78 -20.31 4.57
N LEU A 257 7.88 -21.12 3.50
CA LEU A 257 6.90 -22.16 3.17
C LEU A 257 6.92 -23.29 4.21
N ASP A 258 8.09 -23.71 4.68
CA ASP A 258 8.20 -24.74 5.72
C ASP A 258 7.63 -24.27 7.07
N ARG A 259 7.84 -22.99 7.41
CA ARG A 259 7.20 -22.36 8.58
C ARG A 259 5.67 -22.29 8.41
N LEU A 260 5.19 -21.82 7.26
CA LEU A 260 3.76 -21.72 6.97
C LEU A 260 3.05 -23.08 6.99
N GLU A 261 3.70 -24.16 6.52
CA GLU A 261 3.12 -25.50 6.62
C GLU A 261 2.92 -25.92 8.07
N ARG A 262 3.93 -25.71 8.92
CA ARG A 262 3.80 -26.01 10.36
C ARG A 262 2.72 -25.17 11.01
N MET A 263 2.69 -23.86 10.73
CA MET A 263 1.67 -22.95 11.25
C MET A 263 0.26 -23.35 10.79
N LEU A 264 0.10 -23.84 9.56
CA LEU A 264 -1.18 -24.32 9.05
C LEU A 264 -1.68 -25.52 9.87
N ALA A 265 -0.80 -26.49 10.11
CA ALA A 265 -1.11 -27.63 10.97
C ALA A 265 -1.45 -27.21 12.41
N ASP A 266 -0.65 -26.30 13.00
CA ASP A 266 -0.87 -25.78 14.37
C ASP A 266 -2.17 -24.99 14.51
N SER A 267 -2.65 -24.37 13.42
CA SER A 267 -3.94 -23.67 13.38
C SER A 267 -5.17 -24.60 13.39
N GLY A 268 -4.96 -25.92 13.28
CA GLY A 268 -6.03 -26.91 13.15
C GLY A 268 -6.73 -26.89 11.79
N ARG A 269 -6.10 -26.30 10.76
CA ARG A 269 -6.59 -26.24 9.39
C ARG A 269 -5.81 -27.20 8.49
N GLY A 270 -6.45 -27.66 7.42
CA GLY A 270 -5.86 -28.56 6.43
C GLY A 270 -5.50 -27.84 5.14
N ALA A 271 -4.68 -28.48 4.29
CA ALA A 271 -4.34 -27.94 2.98
C ALA A 271 -5.58 -27.79 2.05
N ASP A 272 -6.64 -28.56 2.31
CA ASP A 272 -7.93 -28.53 1.61
C ASP A 272 -8.74 -27.24 1.88
N THR A 273 -8.43 -26.52 2.96
CA THR A 273 -9.08 -25.23 3.26
C THR A 273 -8.39 -24.07 2.56
N LEU A 274 -7.16 -24.24 2.06
CA LEU A 274 -6.38 -23.18 1.43
C LEU A 274 -7.07 -22.68 0.15
N CYS A 275 -7.23 -21.36 0.04
CA CYS A 275 -7.75 -20.73 -1.18
C CYS A 275 -6.76 -19.78 -1.85
N GLY A 276 -5.64 -19.44 -1.20
CA GLY A 276 -4.61 -18.58 -1.78
C GLY A 276 -3.49 -18.24 -0.81
N MET A 277 -2.43 -17.64 -1.36
CA MET A 277 -1.32 -17.10 -0.61
C MET A 277 -1.04 -15.66 -1.05
N GLY A 278 -0.86 -14.76 -0.09
CA GLY A 278 -0.39 -13.41 -0.32
C GLY A 278 1.09 -13.28 0.07
N LEU A 279 1.88 -12.69 -0.80
CA LEU A 279 3.33 -12.51 -0.62
C LEU A 279 3.69 -11.04 -0.85
N ALA A 280 4.20 -10.39 0.19
CA ALA A 280 4.86 -9.09 0.09
C ALA A 280 6.38 -9.30 0.01
N VAL A 281 7.03 -8.62 -0.93
CA VAL A 281 8.48 -8.63 -1.11
C VAL A 281 9.01 -7.22 -1.35
N PRO A 282 10.29 -6.93 -1.05
CA PRO A 282 10.83 -5.61 -1.29
C PRO A 282 11.10 -5.42 -2.78
N GLY A 283 10.98 -4.18 -3.25
CA GLY A 283 11.26 -3.78 -4.63
C GLY A 283 10.08 -3.90 -5.59
N PRO A 284 10.28 -3.57 -6.88
CA PRO A 284 9.17 -3.37 -7.82
C PRO A 284 8.63 -4.71 -8.30
N VAL A 285 7.32 -4.94 -8.17
CA VAL A 285 6.65 -6.17 -8.62
C VAL A 285 5.71 -5.86 -9.78
N SER A 286 5.85 -6.59 -10.88
CA SER A 286 4.93 -6.47 -12.01
C SER A 286 3.57 -7.11 -11.66
N PRO A 287 2.43 -6.39 -11.77
CA PRO A 287 1.11 -6.91 -11.47
C PRO A 287 0.66 -7.94 -12.50
N THR A 288 1.20 -7.87 -13.72
CA THR A 288 0.90 -8.83 -14.80
C THR A 288 1.64 -10.14 -14.60
N THR A 289 2.95 -10.09 -14.32
CA THR A 289 3.77 -11.31 -14.23
C THR A 289 3.91 -11.84 -12.80
N ARG A 290 3.61 -11.01 -11.79
CA ARG A 290 3.83 -11.25 -10.35
C ARG A 290 5.28 -11.56 -9.99
N ARG A 291 6.21 -10.94 -10.71
CA ARG A 291 7.66 -11.10 -10.54
C ARG A 291 8.27 -9.81 -10.04
N VAL A 292 9.29 -9.93 -9.20
CA VAL A 292 10.19 -8.81 -8.90
C VAL A 292 10.89 -8.41 -10.20
N THR A 293 10.91 -7.13 -10.51
CA THR A 293 11.49 -6.60 -11.73
C THR A 293 12.53 -5.53 -11.40
N ARG A 294 13.65 -5.54 -12.14
CA ARG A 294 14.58 -4.40 -12.24
C ARG A 294 15.14 -3.90 -10.89
N SER A 295 15.21 -4.76 -9.87
CA SER A 295 15.87 -4.41 -8.62
C SER A 295 17.38 -4.58 -8.77
N THR A 296 18.13 -3.54 -8.40
CA THR A 296 19.61 -3.55 -8.46
C THR A 296 20.21 -4.29 -7.27
N TRP A 297 19.62 -4.16 -6.09
CA TRP A 297 20.12 -4.76 -4.86
C TRP A 297 19.49 -6.14 -4.56
N LEU A 298 18.29 -6.44 -5.10
CA LEU A 298 17.68 -7.78 -5.09
C LEU A 298 17.83 -8.48 -6.45
N SER A 299 19.03 -8.43 -7.04
CA SER A 299 19.25 -8.98 -8.37
C SER A 299 18.91 -10.46 -8.50
N SER A 300 19.10 -11.25 -7.44
CA SER A 300 18.75 -12.68 -7.36
C SER A 300 17.24 -12.96 -7.38
N TRP A 301 16.39 -11.96 -7.14
CA TRP A 301 14.93 -12.07 -7.15
C TRP A 301 14.31 -11.69 -8.50
N ASN A 302 15.06 -11.01 -9.37
CA ASN A 302 14.55 -10.50 -10.63
C ASN A 302 14.06 -11.65 -11.53
N ASP A 303 12.84 -11.48 -12.05
CA ASP A 303 12.19 -12.38 -13.02
C ASP A 303 12.00 -13.83 -12.52
N VAL A 304 12.19 -14.10 -11.22
CA VAL A 304 12.00 -15.43 -10.63
C VAL A 304 10.51 -15.80 -10.59
N ASP A 305 10.21 -17.06 -10.92
CA ASP A 305 8.84 -17.58 -10.91
C ASP A 305 8.39 -17.98 -9.50
N LEU A 306 8.13 -16.97 -8.66
CA LEU A 306 7.67 -17.19 -7.29
C LEU A 306 6.38 -18.02 -7.25
N THR A 307 5.52 -17.87 -8.26
CA THR A 307 4.28 -18.65 -8.37
C THR A 307 4.59 -20.13 -8.53
N ALA A 308 5.49 -20.50 -9.44
CA ALA A 308 5.91 -21.88 -9.61
C ALA A 308 6.59 -22.44 -8.34
N LEU A 309 7.36 -21.62 -7.60
CA LEU A 309 7.98 -22.06 -6.34
C LEU A 309 6.92 -22.46 -5.30
N VAL A 310 5.88 -21.63 -5.11
CA VAL A 310 4.79 -21.87 -4.16
C VAL A 310 3.87 -23.00 -4.64
N GLN A 311 3.55 -23.06 -5.93
CA GLN A 311 2.62 -24.04 -6.50
C GLN A 311 3.12 -25.48 -6.46
N ARG A 312 4.43 -25.69 -6.30
CA ARG A 312 4.98 -27.02 -5.99
C ARG A 312 4.49 -27.57 -4.64
N ARG A 313 4.15 -26.68 -3.71
CA ARG A 313 3.71 -27.02 -2.36
C ARG A 313 2.18 -27.04 -2.25
N TRP A 314 1.55 -25.98 -2.74
CA TRP A 314 0.10 -25.80 -2.65
C TRP A 314 -0.45 -25.32 -3.99
N PRO A 315 -1.41 -26.04 -4.60
CA PRO A 315 -1.98 -25.67 -5.89
C PRO A 315 -3.01 -24.55 -5.74
N VAL A 316 -2.60 -23.40 -5.19
CA VAL A 316 -3.45 -22.23 -4.93
C VAL A 316 -2.86 -20.99 -5.62
N PRO A 317 -3.68 -19.95 -5.90
CA PRO A 317 -3.19 -18.69 -6.42
C PRO A 317 -2.19 -18.02 -5.47
N LEU A 318 -1.07 -17.55 -6.03
CA LEU A 318 -0.11 -16.67 -5.34
C LEU A 318 -0.31 -15.24 -5.83
N LEU A 319 -0.50 -14.32 -4.89
CA LEU A 319 -0.58 -12.89 -5.16
C LEU A 319 0.67 -12.24 -4.58
N VAL A 320 1.46 -11.59 -5.43
CA VAL A 320 2.73 -10.97 -5.06
C VAL A 320 2.66 -9.48 -5.33
N ASP A 321 3.14 -8.67 -4.40
CA ASP A 321 3.28 -7.22 -4.59
C ASP A 321 4.44 -6.67 -3.75
N ASN A 322 4.78 -5.41 -4.02
CA ASN A 322 5.72 -4.64 -3.24
C ASN A 322 5.23 -4.49 -1.79
N ASP A 323 6.14 -4.68 -0.85
CA ASP A 323 5.86 -4.59 0.59
C ASP A 323 5.24 -3.26 1.04
N ALA A 324 5.66 -2.11 0.49
CA ALA A 324 5.06 -0.81 0.78
C ALA A 324 3.61 -0.71 0.23
N ASN A 325 3.34 -1.28 -0.94
CA ASN A 325 1.96 -1.38 -1.48
C ASN A 325 1.07 -2.22 -0.55
N VAL A 326 1.54 -3.41 -0.18
CA VAL A 326 0.80 -4.32 0.72
C VAL A 326 0.52 -3.65 2.07
N MET A 327 1.52 -2.99 2.66
CA MET A 327 1.30 -2.23 3.90
C MET A 327 0.29 -1.09 3.71
N ALA A 328 0.38 -0.33 2.61
CA ALA A 328 -0.50 0.82 2.35
C ALA A 328 -1.98 0.42 2.31
N VAL A 329 -2.27 -0.63 1.55
CA VAL A 329 -3.65 -1.11 1.40
C VAL A 329 -4.18 -1.73 2.69
N GLY A 330 -3.30 -2.40 3.45
CA GLY A 330 -3.63 -2.95 4.76
C GLY A 330 -3.93 -1.89 5.82
N GLU A 331 -3.18 -0.78 5.85
CA GLU A 331 -3.45 0.35 6.75
C GLU A 331 -4.77 1.06 6.43
N VAL A 332 -5.09 1.25 5.14
CA VAL A 332 -6.39 1.80 4.73
C VAL A 332 -7.53 0.88 5.17
N GLU A 333 -7.36 -0.44 5.07
CA GLU A 333 -8.35 -1.41 5.53
C GLU A 333 -8.50 -1.42 7.06
N LEU A 334 -7.39 -1.43 7.81
CA LEU A 334 -7.37 -1.41 9.28
C LEU A 334 -8.00 -0.14 9.86
N SER A 335 -7.69 1.00 9.26
CA SER A 335 -8.23 2.29 9.70
C SER A 335 -9.70 2.49 9.31
N GLY A 336 -10.22 1.68 8.36
CA GLY A 336 -11.55 1.87 7.79
C GLY A 336 -11.70 3.24 7.14
N SER A 337 -10.61 3.82 6.64
CA SER A 337 -10.61 5.15 6.05
C SER A 337 -11.42 5.19 4.75
N ASP A 338 -12.13 6.29 4.53
CA ASP A 338 -12.77 6.63 3.26
C ASP A 338 -12.08 7.79 2.53
N ALA A 339 -10.82 8.05 2.88
CA ALA A 339 -9.98 9.05 2.23
C ALA A 339 -9.88 8.81 0.73
N HIS A 340 -9.90 9.89 -0.05
CA HIS A 340 -9.71 9.83 -1.50
C HIS A 340 -8.32 9.30 -1.86
N ALA A 341 -7.29 9.83 -1.21
CA ALA A 341 -5.92 9.38 -1.44
C ALA A 341 -5.17 9.23 -0.11
N SER A 342 -4.35 8.19 -0.03
CA SER A 342 -3.47 7.89 1.10
C SER A 342 -2.11 7.44 0.59
N VAL A 343 -1.05 7.89 1.25
CA VAL A 343 0.34 7.49 0.94
C VAL A 343 0.92 6.78 2.15
N LEU A 344 1.50 5.60 1.98
CA LEU A 344 2.34 4.98 2.99
C LEU A 344 3.79 5.10 2.57
N LEU A 345 4.64 5.62 3.46
CA LEU A 345 6.09 5.61 3.34
C LEU A 345 6.64 4.45 4.17
N LYS A 346 7.25 3.46 3.53
CA LYS A 346 7.97 2.39 4.23
C LYS A 346 9.45 2.77 4.31
N VAL A 347 9.92 3.14 5.50
CA VAL A 347 11.30 3.55 5.76
C VAL A 347 12.00 2.47 6.58
N GLY A 348 12.81 1.65 5.90
CA GLY A 348 13.56 0.53 6.47
C GLY A 348 14.95 0.47 5.88
N ASN A 349 15.36 -0.66 5.30
CA ASN A 349 16.64 -0.74 4.57
C ASN A 349 16.70 0.20 3.36
N GLY A 350 15.57 0.39 2.68
CA GLY A 350 15.34 1.40 1.64
C GLY A 350 14.16 2.32 1.99
N VAL A 351 13.65 3.06 1.02
CA VAL A 351 12.44 3.89 1.15
C VAL A 351 11.47 3.62 0.01
N GLY A 352 10.46 2.80 0.28
CA GLY A 352 9.35 2.56 -0.64
C GLY A 352 8.14 3.44 -0.30
N ALA A 353 7.24 3.61 -1.26
CA ALA A 353 5.93 4.21 -0.99
C ALA A 353 4.80 3.43 -1.66
N GLY A 354 3.73 3.17 -0.90
CA GLY A 354 2.49 2.64 -1.43
C GLY A 354 1.45 3.75 -1.59
N LEU A 355 0.75 3.75 -2.72
CA LEU A 355 -0.27 4.74 -3.06
C LEU A 355 -1.64 4.07 -3.10
N VAL A 356 -2.59 4.59 -2.32
CA VAL A 356 -3.98 4.12 -2.35
C VAL A 356 -4.89 5.27 -2.78
N VAL A 357 -5.63 5.09 -3.86
CA VAL A 357 -6.55 6.08 -4.43
C VAL A 357 -7.95 5.46 -4.57
N ASP A 358 -8.96 6.15 -4.06
CA ASP A 358 -10.35 5.69 -3.95
C ASP A 358 -10.48 4.30 -3.32
N GLY A 359 -9.60 4.04 -2.34
CA GLY A 359 -9.54 2.79 -1.61
C GLY A 359 -8.79 1.67 -2.33
N GLU A 360 -8.36 1.83 -3.58
CA GLU A 360 -7.62 0.83 -4.36
C GLU A 360 -6.13 1.17 -4.48
N LEU A 361 -5.29 0.14 -4.62
CA LEU A 361 -3.87 0.34 -4.88
C LEU A 361 -3.69 0.99 -6.25
N TYR A 362 -2.92 2.07 -6.27
CA TYR A 362 -2.48 2.68 -7.52
C TYR A 362 -1.23 1.96 -8.01
N HIS A 363 -1.34 1.28 -9.14
CA HIS A 363 -0.20 0.73 -9.87
C HIS A 363 0.11 1.57 -11.09
N GLY A 364 1.37 1.99 -11.22
CA GLY A 364 1.88 2.63 -12.42
C GLY A 364 2.01 1.62 -13.56
N GLY A 365 2.03 2.11 -14.80
CA GLY A 365 2.07 1.24 -15.99
C GLY A 365 3.31 0.35 -16.12
N ALA A 366 4.39 0.66 -15.39
CA ALA A 366 5.61 -0.15 -15.30
C ALA A 366 5.88 -0.67 -13.89
N SER A 367 4.97 -0.44 -12.94
CA SER A 367 5.08 -0.88 -11.54
C SER A 367 6.32 -0.33 -10.83
N LEU A 368 6.59 0.95 -11.10
CA LEU A 368 7.67 1.74 -10.53
C LEU A 368 7.11 2.96 -9.78
N GLU A 369 5.83 2.93 -9.44
CA GLU A 369 5.24 3.88 -8.50
C GLU A 369 5.97 3.81 -7.15
N GLY A 370 5.98 4.91 -6.42
CA GLY A 370 6.47 4.90 -5.05
C GLY A 370 7.98 4.77 -4.87
N GLU A 371 8.76 4.75 -5.96
CA GLU A 371 10.24 4.77 -5.98
C GLU A 371 10.82 6.15 -5.59
N LEU A 372 10.30 6.74 -4.51
CA LEU A 372 10.70 8.06 -3.99
C LEU A 372 12.16 8.09 -3.54
N GLU A 373 12.69 6.93 -3.11
CA GLU A 373 14.09 6.75 -2.70
C GLU A 373 15.11 7.18 -3.76
N HIS A 374 14.70 7.26 -5.02
CA HIS A 374 15.57 7.55 -6.14
C HIS A 374 15.46 8.98 -6.68
N ILE A 375 14.60 9.81 -6.08
CA ILE A 375 14.54 11.24 -6.35
C ILE A 375 15.89 11.86 -5.97
N ARG A 376 16.42 12.72 -6.84
CA ARG A 376 17.65 13.46 -6.56
C ARG A 376 17.36 14.60 -5.58
N VAL A 377 18.17 14.66 -4.52
CA VAL A 377 18.16 15.73 -3.54
C VAL A 377 19.27 16.73 -3.89
N ASP A 378 18.88 17.98 -4.13
CA ASP A 378 19.82 19.04 -4.48
C ASP A 378 20.88 19.22 -3.39
N GLY A 379 22.14 19.36 -3.83
CA GLY A 379 23.28 19.53 -2.94
C GLY A 379 23.80 18.23 -2.28
N SER A 380 23.16 17.08 -2.49
CA SER A 380 23.67 15.80 -2.00
C SER A 380 24.67 15.19 -2.98
N ASP A 381 25.86 14.87 -2.47
CA ASP A 381 26.96 14.20 -3.18
C ASP A 381 27.13 12.73 -2.74
N ARG A 382 26.21 12.22 -1.92
CA ARG A 382 26.25 10.86 -1.40
C ARG A 382 25.95 9.84 -2.48
N VAL A 383 26.74 8.77 -2.51
CA VAL A 383 26.53 7.65 -3.42
C VAL A 383 25.42 6.77 -2.87
N CYS A 384 24.44 6.44 -3.71
CA CYS A 384 23.37 5.51 -3.42
C CYS A 384 23.72 4.11 -3.93
N ASP A 385 23.18 3.08 -3.29
CA ASP A 385 23.36 1.68 -3.71
C ASP A 385 22.87 1.40 -5.13
N CYS A 386 21.97 2.22 -5.68
CA CYS A 386 21.58 2.14 -7.09
C CYS A 386 22.69 2.58 -8.07
N GLY A 387 23.84 3.04 -7.57
CA GLY A 387 25.00 3.50 -8.34
C GLY A 387 24.94 4.99 -8.71
N ARG A 388 23.85 5.70 -8.41
CA ARG A 388 23.72 7.15 -8.66
C ARG A 388 24.14 7.99 -7.45
N THR A 389 24.40 9.26 -7.69
CA THR A 389 24.74 10.24 -6.66
C THR A 389 23.57 11.17 -6.35
N GLY A 390 23.37 11.42 -5.05
CA GLY A 390 22.39 12.35 -4.53
C GLY A 390 20.97 11.82 -4.47
N CYS A 391 20.75 10.50 -4.53
CA CYS A 391 19.42 9.94 -4.31
C CYS A 391 18.98 10.13 -2.86
N LEU A 392 17.67 10.34 -2.65
CA LEU A 392 17.04 10.47 -1.34
C LEU A 392 17.39 9.30 -0.41
N SER A 393 17.43 8.07 -0.94
CA SER A 393 17.80 6.85 -0.19
C SER A 393 19.13 6.99 0.54
N ALA A 394 20.12 7.66 -0.07
CA ALA A 394 21.45 7.85 0.53
C ALA A 394 21.44 8.78 1.76
N LEU A 395 20.33 9.47 2.01
CA LEU A 395 20.14 10.38 3.14
C LEU A 395 19.21 9.83 4.23
N VAL A 396 18.19 9.04 3.85
CA VAL A 396 17.11 8.65 4.78
C VAL A 396 16.94 7.15 4.95
N SER A 397 17.49 6.32 4.07
CA SER A 397 17.36 4.87 4.24
C SER A 397 18.12 4.38 5.48
N GLY A 398 17.54 3.41 6.18
CA GLY A 398 18.15 2.84 7.38
C GLY A 398 19.51 2.20 7.11
N ARG A 399 19.76 1.67 5.91
CA ARG A 399 21.09 1.19 5.51
C ARG A 399 22.11 2.34 5.44
N ALA A 400 21.75 3.45 4.80
CA ALA A 400 22.63 4.63 4.72
C ALA A 400 22.88 5.22 6.10
N LEU A 401 21.84 5.34 6.94
CA LEU A 401 21.97 5.86 8.30
C LEU A 401 22.83 4.93 9.18
N ALA A 402 22.61 3.62 9.10
CA ALA A 402 23.41 2.63 9.81
C ALA A 402 24.90 2.70 9.42
N ALA A 403 25.22 2.90 8.15
CA ALA A 403 26.60 3.08 7.70
C ALA A 403 27.26 4.31 8.35
N LEU A 404 26.56 5.45 8.39
CA LEU A 404 27.10 6.69 9.00
C LEU A 404 27.31 6.57 10.50
N LEU A 405 26.40 5.90 11.21
CA LEU A 405 26.56 5.66 12.64
C LEU A 405 27.78 4.76 12.90
N ARG A 406 28.00 3.73 12.05
CA ARG A 406 29.19 2.86 12.15
C ARG A 406 30.49 3.59 11.86
N GLU A 407 30.50 4.53 10.92
CA GLU A 407 31.66 5.40 10.66
C GLU A 407 32.04 6.24 11.89
N ASP A 408 31.05 6.59 12.73
CA ASP A 408 31.25 7.29 14.01
C ASP A 408 31.50 6.34 15.19
N GLY A 409 31.66 5.03 14.93
CA GLY A 409 31.98 4.02 15.93
C GLY A 409 30.79 3.49 16.74
N LEU A 410 29.55 3.77 16.32
CA LEU A 410 28.34 3.22 16.94
C LEU A 410 27.99 1.85 16.37
N ASP A 411 27.48 0.95 17.22
CA ASP A 411 26.99 -0.35 16.79
C ASP A 411 25.61 -0.22 16.12
N ALA A 412 25.59 -0.18 14.79
CA ALA A 412 24.38 -0.05 13.98
C ALA A 412 24.41 -1.04 12.80
N PRO A 413 24.11 -2.33 13.03
CA PRO A 413 24.17 -3.35 11.98
C PRO A 413 22.99 -3.28 11.00
N ASN A 414 21.87 -2.67 11.38
CA ASN A 414 20.64 -2.63 10.59
C ASN A 414 19.75 -1.41 10.98
N PRO A 415 18.65 -1.15 10.24
CA PRO A 415 17.74 -0.03 10.54
C PRO A 415 17.13 -0.06 11.94
N ARG A 416 16.86 -1.24 12.53
CA ARG A 416 16.33 -1.36 13.90
C ARG A 416 17.31 -0.80 14.93
N ALA A 417 18.61 -1.01 14.73
CA ALA A 417 19.63 -0.42 15.59
C ALA A 417 19.70 1.11 15.45
N VAL A 418 19.50 1.65 14.25
CA VAL A 418 19.39 3.12 14.05
C VAL A 418 18.21 3.67 14.86
N ALA A 419 17.05 3.03 14.78
CA ALA A 419 15.87 3.42 15.54
C ALA A 419 16.10 3.34 17.06
N ALA A 420 16.78 2.30 17.53
CA ALA A 420 17.20 2.19 18.93
C ALA A 420 18.08 3.36 19.38
N HIS A 421 19.13 3.71 18.62
CA HIS A 421 19.98 4.87 18.94
C HIS A 421 19.20 6.19 19.02
N VAL A 422 18.18 6.37 18.19
CA VAL A 422 17.32 7.56 18.23
C VAL A 422 16.50 7.64 19.53
N ARG A 423 15.91 6.52 19.95
CA ARG A 423 15.14 6.40 21.21
C ARG A 423 16.01 6.55 22.44
N ASP A 424 17.23 6.03 22.37
CA ASP A 424 18.24 6.18 23.43
C ASP A 424 18.80 7.61 23.51
N GLY A 425 18.34 8.53 22.64
CA GLY A 425 18.69 9.94 22.68
C GLY A 425 20.04 10.27 22.04
N ASN A 426 20.63 9.36 21.24
CA ASN A 426 21.89 9.61 20.57
C ASN A 426 21.77 10.83 19.63
N ALA A 427 22.60 11.85 19.88
CA ALA A 427 22.51 13.13 19.17
C ALA A 427 22.78 13.01 17.66
N LEU A 428 23.74 12.16 17.26
CA LEU A 428 24.05 11.94 15.85
C LEU A 428 22.91 11.21 15.15
N ALA A 429 22.40 10.12 15.72
CA ALA A 429 21.30 9.36 15.14
C ALA A 429 20.04 10.21 14.97
N ARG A 430 19.66 10.98 16.00
CA ARG A 430 18.53 11.93 15.94
C ARG A 430 18.73 12.96 14.83
N ARG A 431 19.92 13.59 14.78
CA ARG A 431 20.24 14.57 13.74
C ARG A 431 20.11 13.97 12.33
N LEU A 432 20.69 12.80 12.11
CA LEU A 432 20.65 12.14 10.80
C LEU A 432 19.23 11.77 10.37
N VAL A 433 18.42 11.21 11.29
CA VAL A 433 17.00 10.91 11.00
C VAL A 433 16.20 12.18 10.75
N THR A 434 16.44 13.27 11.49
CA THR A 434 15.79 14.56 11.24
C THR A 434 16.16 15.13 9.87
N GLU A 435 17.46 15.16 9.52
CA GLU A 435 17.93 15.65 8.21
C GLU A 435 17.32 14.84 7.05
N GLY A 436 17.34 13.50 7.17
CA GLY A 436 16.73 12.59 6.20
C GLY A 436 15.21 12.75 6.10
N GLY A 437 14.52 12.88 7.24
CA GLY A 437 13.08 13.08 7.30
C GLY A 437 12.61 14.39 6.67
N VAL A 438 13.35 15.48 6.87
CA VAL A 438 13.08 16.77 6.20
C VAL A 438 13.25 16.64 4.68
N ALA A 439 14.31 15.96 4.22
CA ALA A 439 14.51 15.71 2.80
C ALA A 439 13.37 14.84 2.20
N LEU A 440 12.92 13.83 2.94
CA LEU A 440 11.81 12.96 2.55
C LEU A 440 10.48 13.75 2.48
N GLY A 441 10.18 14.59 3.47
CA GLY A 441 9.01 15.46 3.45
C GLY A 441 9.00 16.44 2.27
N ARG A 442 10.17 16.98 1.89
CA ARG A 442 10.31 17.83 0.70
C ARG A 442 10.07 17.06 -0.60
N ALA A 443 10.58 15.84 -0.71
CA ALA A 443 10.33 14.99 -1.88
C ALA A 443 8.85 14.57 -1.98
N LEU A 444 8.24 14.23 -0.84
CA LEU A 444 6.83 13.87 -0.75
C LEU A 444 5.90 15.03 -1.17
N ALA A 445 6.32 16.28 -1.00
CA ALA A 445 5.53 17.45 -1.37
C ALA A 445 5.04 17.43 -2.83
N THR A 446 5.84 16.89 -3.76
CA THR A 446 5.40 16.73 -5.16
C THR A 446 4.26 15.73 -5.28
N ALA A 447 4.33 14.59 -4.59
CA ALA A 447 3.24 13.62 -4.58
C ALA A 447 1.98 14.21 -3.92
N VAL A 448 2.14 14.96 -2.83
CA VAL A 448 1.03 15.67 -2.18
C VAL A 448 0.36 16.65 -3.14
N ALA A 449 1.14 17.44 -3.87
CA ALA A 449 0.60 18.41 -4.82
C ALA A 449 -0.15 17.79 -6.01
N LEU A 450 0.16 16.53 -6.36
CA LEU A 450 -0.45 15.82 -7.47
C LEU A 450 -1.67 14.97 -7.04
N LEU A 451 -1.58 14.34 -5.86
CA LEU A 451 -2.57 13.36 -5.40
C LEU A 451 -3.55 13.92 -4.38
N ASP A 452 -3.23 15.06 -3.76
CA ASP A 452 -4.01 15.65 -2.67
C ASP A 452 -4.41 14.63 -1.58
N PRO A 453 -3.43 13.88 -1.00
CA PRO A 453 -3.74 12.85 -0.03
C PRO A 453 -4.17 13.45 1.30
N GLU A 454 -5.20 12.87 1.88
CA GLU A 454 -5.68 13.24 3.22
C GLU A 454 -4.76 12.65 4.31
N ARG A 455 -3.97 11.62 3.94
CA ARG A 455 -3.27 10.74 4.88
C ARG A 455 -1.88 10.35 4.38
N VAL A 456 -0.88 10.48 5.26
CA VAL A 456 0.49 10.01 5.07
C VAL A 456 0.86 9.11 6.25
N MET A 457 0.98 7.82 6.00
CA MET A 457 1.41 6.82 6.96
C MET A 457 2.91 6.60 6.85
N VAL A 458 3.60 6.41 7.98
CA VAL A 458 5.03 6.09 8.01
C VAL A 458 5.20 4.74 8.70
N GLY A 459 5.66 3.73 7.97
CA GLY A 459 5.97 2.39 8.49
C GLY A 459 7.42 2.00 8.23
N GLY A 460 7.78 0.76 8.58
CA GLY A 460 9.13 0.23 8.50
C GLY A 460 9.96 0.55 9.75
N ASP A 461 11.14 -0.05 9.84
CA ASP A 461 11.99 -0.03 11.04
C ASP A 461 12.27 1.40 11.56
N LEU A 462 12.45 2.38 10.68
CA LEU A 462 12.72 3.77 11.10
C LEU A 462 11.49 4.56 11.54
N SER A 463 10.29 4.01 11.40
CA SER A 463 9.09 4.62 11.98
C SER A 463 9.07 4.55 13.51
N ASP A 464 9.87 3.66 14.10
CA ASP A 464 10.01 3.42 15.55
C ASP A 464 11.02 4.41 16.20
N THR A 465 10.82 5.71 15.97
CA THR A 465 11.78 6.78 16.34
C THR A 465 11.20 7.91 17.20
N ASP A 466 10.25 7.62 18.10
CA ASP A 466 9.64 8.60 19.03
C ASP A 466 9.20 9.93 18.36
N GLU A 467 8.45 9.82 17.26
CA GLU A 467 7.99 10.93 16.40
C GLU A 467 9.08 11.71 15.64
N VAL A 468 10.38 11.46 15.87
CA VAL A 468 11.48 12.22 15.22
C VAL A 468 11.36 12.21 13.70
N LEU A 469 11.10 11.05 13.10
CA LEU A 469 10.94 10.92 11.66
C LEU A 469 9.66 11.60 11.14
N THR A 470 8.51 11.38 11.81
CA THR A 470 7.23 11.93 11.37
C THR A 470 7.19 13.46 11.51
N ASP A 471 7.78 14.02 12.56
CA ASP A 471 7.94 15.47 12.73
C ASP A 471 8.83 16.09 11.67
N ALA A 472 9.95 15.43 11.34
CA ALA A 472 10.85 15.88 10.28
C ALA A 472 10.16 15.85 8.90
N ILE A 473 9.36 14.81 8.61
CA ILE A 473 8.54 14.75 7.38
C ILE A 473 7.54 15.91 7.34
N ARG A 474 6.83 16.17 8.44
CA ARG A 474 5.91 17.32 8.54
C ARG A 474 6.65 18.64 8.31
N GLU A 475 7.86 18.80 8.84
CA GLU A 475 8.70 19.98 8.59
C GLU A 475 9.05 20.14 7.11
N GLY A 476 9.49 19.06 6.45
CA GLY A 476 9.77 19.07 5.02
C GLY A 476 8.57 19.46 4.17
N LEU A 477 7.38 18.92 4.50
CA LEU A 477 6.12 19.27 3.84
C LEU A 477 5.74 20.75 4.05
N ARG A 478 5.82 21.25 5.28
CA ARG A 478 5.55 22.67 5.60
C ARG A 478 6.46 23.62 4.82
N TRP A 479 7.72 23.23 4.62
CA TRP A 479 8.68 24.03 3.88
C TRP A 479 8.40 24.05 2.37
N ALA A 480 8.02 22.90 1.80
CA ALA A 480 7.87 22.75 0.35
C ALA A 480 6.48 23.14 -0.17
N LEU A 481 5.44 23.15 0.67
CA LEU A 481 4.05 23.34 0.25
C LEU A 481 3.46 24.66 0.74
N HIS A 482 2.61 25.27 -0.08
CA HIS A 482 1.76 26.37 0.34
C HIS A 482 0.79 25.92 1.45
N THR A 483 0.54 26.77 2.45
CA THR A 483 -0.14 26.41 3.72
C THR A 483 -1.44 25.60 3.61
N PRO A 484 -2.38 25.89 2.71
CA PRO A 484 -3.60 25.10 2.54
C PRO A 484 -3.33 23.64 2.17
N MET A 485 -2.23 23.33 1.48
CA MET A 485 -1.96 21.99 0.94
C MET A 485 -1.39 21.01 1.98
N HIS A 486 -0.92 21.49 3.13
CA HIS A 486 -0.33 20.62 4.16
C HIS A 486 -1.05 20.70 5.50
N ARG A 487 -2.03 21.60 5.64
CA ARG A 487 -2.69 21.87 6.92
C ARG A 487 -3.54 20.69 7.40
N ASP A 488 -4.20 20.03 6.46
CA ASP A 488 -5.21 19.01 6.76
C ASP A 488 -4.71 17.58 6.50
N ILE A 489 -3.43 17.43 6.16
CA ILE A 489 -2.80 16.12 5.97
C ILE A 489 -2.50 15.49 7.32
N GLU A 490 -3.10 14.34 7.59
CA GLU A 490 -2.78 13.52 8.75
C GLU A 490 -1.49 12.74 8.48
N VAL A 491 -0.44 13.00 9.28
CA VAL A 491 0.82 12.24 9.23
C VAL A 491 0.95 11.42 10.51
N TRP A 492 1.11 10.10 10.44
CA TRP A 492 1.28 9.26 11.63
C TRP A 492 2.13 8.01 11.37
N THR A 493 2.55 7.36 12.45
CA THR A 493 3.30 6.11 12.40
C THR A 493 2.35 4.90 12.32
N SER A 494 2.55 4.07 11.30
CA SER A 494 1.93 2.75 11.17
C SER A 494 2.46 1.81 12.24
N SER A 495 1.60 0.92 12.75
CA SER A 495 2.00 -0.11 13.71
C SER A 495 3.01 -1.08 13.09
N GLN A 496 4.09 -1.39 13.83
CA GLN A 496 5.11 -2.36 13.39
C GLN A 496 4.80 -3.79 13.87
N ASP A 497 3.55 -4.09 14.24
CA ASP A 497 3.10 -5.43 14.66
C ASP A 497 2.75 -6.37 13.49
N GLY A 498 3.11 -6.00 12.26
CA GLY A 498 2.89 -6.80 11.05
C GLY A 498 1.43 -6.85 10.56
N ARG A 499 0.48 -6.24 11.28
CA ARG A 499 -0.95 -6.33 10.93
C ARG A 499 -1.29 -5.68 9.60
N SER A 500 -0.63 -4.58 9.25
CA SER A 500 -0.85 -3.89 7.98
C SER A 500 -0.49 -4.80 6.81
N ALA A 501 0.70 -5.41 6.83
CA ALA A 501 1.12 -6.36 5.80
C ALA A 501 0.19 -7.58 5.74
N ILE A 502 -0.18 -8.16 6.89
CA ILE A 502 -1.13 -9.29 6.96
C ILE A 502 -2.47 -8.94 6.30
N ARG A 503 -3.03 -7.78 6.67
CA ARG A 503 -4.33 -7.33 6.14
C ARG A 503 -4.27 -7.02 4.66
N GLY A 504 -3.21 -6.36 4.20
CA GLY A 504 -3.07 -6.02 2.79
C GLY A 504 -2.91 -7.24 1.90
N ALA A 505 -2.09 -8.20 2.32
CA ALA A 505 -1.87 -9.43 1.56
C ALA A 505 -3.15 -10.27 1.52
N LEU A 506 -3.87 -10.38 2.63
CA LEU A 506 -5.19 -11.01 2.67
C LEU A 506 -6.16 -10.32 1.71
N ARG A 507 -6.20 -8.98 1.69
CA ARG A 507 -7.08 -8.22 0.80
C ARG A 507 -6.80 -8.54 -0.66
N MET A 508 -5.53 -8.60 -1.07
CA MET A 508 -5.14 -8.96 -2.44
C MET A 508 -5.63 -10.36 -2.81
N VAL A 509 -5.43 -11.34 -1.92
CA VAL A 509 -5.90 -12.72 -2.14
C VAL A 509 -7.41 -12.75 -2.26
N ARG A 510 -8.14 -12.07 -1.37
CA ARG A 510 -9.61 -12.02 -1.42
C ARG A 510 -10.12 -11.37 -2.70
N ALA A 511 -9.51 -10.26 -3.10
CA ALA A 511 -9.85 -9.56 -4.33
C ALA A 511 -9.63 -10.43 -5.56
N ALA A 512 -8.62 -11.30 -5.55
CA ALA A 512 -8.39 -12.25 -6.64
C ALA A 512 -9.39 -13.42 -6.61
N VAL A 513 -9.51 -14.10 -5.46
CA VAL A 513 -10.25 -15.37 -5.31
C VAL A 513 -11.76 -15.18 -5.32
N PHE A 514 -12.28 -14.09 -4.74
CA PHE A 514 -13.71 -13.83 -4.61
C PHE A 514 -14.20 -12.71 -5.54
N SER A 515 -13.39 -12.30 -6.54
CA SER A 515 -13.87 -11.35 -7.55
C SER A 515 -14.99 -11.95 -8.40
N PRO A 516 -15.93 -11.12 -8.90
CA PRO A 516 -16.94 -11.58 -9.84
C PRO A 516 -16.34 -12.33 -11.04
N ASP A 517 -15.28 -11.79 -11.64
CA ASP A 517 -14.65 -12.36 -12.83
C ASP A 517 -14.00 -13.73 -12.53
N ALA A 518 -13.33 -13.90 -11.39
CA ALA A 518 -12.73 -15.18 -11.03
C ALA A 518 -13.79 -16.26 -10.78
N VAL A 519 -14.90 -15.89 -10.12
CA VAL A 519 -16.02 -16.80 -9.84
C VAL A 519 -16.70 -17.21 -11.14
N ASP A 520 -16.96 -16.26 -12.03
CA ASP A 520 -17.61 -16.52 -13.31
C ASP A 520 -16.71 -17.35 -14.24
N ALA A 521 -15.39 -17.12 -14.23
CA ALA A 521 -14.42 -17.93 -14.96
C ALA A 521 -14.38 -19.38 -14.45
N ALA A 522 -14.35 -19.58 -13.12
CA ALA A 522 -14.34 -20.91 -12.52
C ALA A 522 -15.61 -21.73 -12.86
N LEU A 523 -16.76 -21.07 -12.98
CA LEU A 523 -17.99 -21.70 -13.46
C LEU A 523 -17.89 -22.09 -14.94
N GLY A 524 -17.35 -21.20 -15.78
CA GLY A 524 -17.16 -21.46 -17.20
C GLY A 524 -16.24 -22.65 -17.47
N GLU A 525 -15.13 -22.76 -16.74
CA GLU A 525 -14.19 -23.88 -16.85
C GLU A 525 -14.84 -25.21 -16.43
N ARG A 526 -15.64 -25.19 -15.35
CA ARG A 526 -16.33 -26.39 -14.88
C ARG A 526 -17.39 -26.86 -15.86
N ASP A 527 -18.17 -25.95 -16.43
CA ASP A 527 -19.22 -26.28 -17.41
C ASP A 527 -18.61 -26.75 -18.75
N ALA A 528 -17.37 -26.33 -19.06
CA ALA A 528 -16.61 -26.79 -20.23
C ALA A 528 -15.88 -28.13 -20.02
N ALA A 529 -15.68 -28.57 -18.77
CA ALA A 529 -15.08 -29.86 -18.49
C ALA A 529 -16.02 -30.99 -18.95
N PRO A 530 -15.59 -31.91 -19.83
CA PRO A 530 -16.43 -33.02 -20.26
C PRO A 530 -16.78 -33.87 -19.05
N GLY A 531 -18.09 -34.08 -18.81
CA GLY A 531 -18.59 -34.86 -17.69
C GLY A 531 -17.89 -36.23 -17.63
N GLY A 532 -17.18 -36.47 -16.53
CA GLY A 532 -16.50 -37.73 -16.24
C GLY A 532 -17.45 -38.89 -16.02
#